data_AF-A0A173U5C2-F1
#
_entry.id   AF-A0A173U5C2-F1
#
_cell.length_a   1.000
_cell.length_b   1.000
_cell.length_c   1.000
_cell.angle_alpha   90.00
_cell.angle_beta   90.00
_cell.angle_gamma   90.00
#
_symmetry.space_group_name_H-M   'P 1'
#
loop_
_entity.id
_entity.type
_entity.pdbx_description
1 polymer ?
#
loop_
_entity_poly.entity_id
_entity_poly.type
_entity_poly.pdbx_seq_one_letter_code
_entity_poly.pdbx_strand_id
1 'polypeptide(L)'
;MGYYITGDCHAHFDKLIWLARFNKKLGKEDVIILLGDVGLNYFGADKDRENKKKLADFPNYFLCIHGNHEERPYHIQTYRTQIRRGGEVYYEPEYPNILFAKDGEIYDFDGKKAIAIGGAYSQDKEYRLITGLPWFPDEQLDDKVKSQVENKSADRGMDG
;
A
#
# COMPACT_ATOMS: atom_id res chain seq x y z
N MET A 1 -9.03 17.39 -7.73
CA MET A 1 -8.29 16.15 -7.44
C MET A 1 -7.01 16.53 -6.73
N GLY A 2 -6.85 16.08 -5.50
CA GLY A 2 -5.64 16.23 -4.69
C GLY A 2 -4.98 14.89 -4.42
N TYR A 3 -3.66 14.90 -4.27
CA TYR A 3 -2.84 13.76 -3.89
C TYR A 3 -2.31 14.00 -2.48
N TYR A 4 -2.67 13.14 -1.53
CA TYR A 4 -2.24 13.22 -0.14
C TYR A 4 -1.33 12.03 0.14
N ILE A 5 -0.17 12.26 0.73
CA ILE A 5 0.86 11.23 0.89
C ILE A 5 1.21 11.13 2.36
N THR A 6 1.17 9.92 2.90
CA THR A 6 1.67 9.56 4.24
C THR A 6 2.15 8.11 4.22
N GLY A 7 2.57 7.55 5.35
CA GLY A 7 3.05 6.18 5.46
C GLY A 7 3.21 5.81 6.93
N ASP A 8 3.77 4.63 7.20
CA ASP A 8 4.10 4.18 8.56
C ASP A 8 2.87 4.21 9.49
N CYS A 9 1.73 3.75 8.97
CA CYS A 9 0.46 3.87 9.67
C CYS A 9 0.35 2.87 10.82
N HIS A 10 0.85 1.64 10.64
CA HIS A 10 0.71 0.53 11.57
C HIS A 10 -0.74 0.37 12.10
N ALA A 11 -1.73 0.52 11.21
CA ALA A 11 -3.16 0.56 11.52
C ALA A 11 -3.68 1.75 12.37
N HIS A 12 -2.85 2.77 12.62
CA HIS A 12 -3.23 3.99 13.32
C HIS A 12 -3.66 5.10 12.35
N PHE A 13 -4.96 5.12 12.01
CA PHE A 13 -5.52 6.06 11.03
C PHE A 13 -6.07 7.36 11.63
N ASP A 14 -5.85 7.64 12.91
CA ASP A 14 -6.40 8.82 13.58
C ASP A 14 -6.03 10.13 12.89
N LYS A 15 -4.80 10.22 12.38
CA LYS A 15 -4.34 11.39 11.60
C LYS A 15 -5.13 11.57 10.30
N LEU A 16 -5.44 10.48 9.59
CA LEU A 16 -6.23 10.51 8.36
C LEU A 16 -7.69 10.87 8.64
N ILE A 17 -8.27 10.30 9.71
CA ILE A 17 -9.62 10.60 10.16
C ILE A 17 -9.71 12.08 10.56
N TRP A 18 -8.73 12.59 11.29
CA TRP A 18 -8.67 13.98 11.68
C TRP A 18 -8.56 14.91 10.46
N LEU A 19 -7.68 14.57 9.50
CA LEU A 19 -7.55 15.30 8.23
C LEU A 19 -8.90 15.39 7.51
N ALA A 20 -9.58 14.26 7.33
CA ALA A 20 -10.84 14.17 6.60
C ALA A 20 -12.02 14.88 7.30
N ARG A 21 -12.03 14.89 8.63
CA ARG A 21 -13.12 15.47 9.42
C ARG A 21 -12.95 16.96 9.68
N PHE A 22 -11.73 17.42 9.93
CA PHE A 22 -11.50 18.74 10.51
C PHE A 22 -10.63 19.67 9.68
N ASN A 23 -9.87 19.15 8.71
CA ASN A 23 -8.89 19.96 7.98
C ASN A 23 -9.21 20.06 6.48
N LYS A 24 -9.69 18.98 5.86
CA LYS A 24 -9.96 18.91 4.42
C LYS A 24 -11.22 18.10 4.14
N LYS A 25 -12.10 18.64 3.30
CA LYS A 25 -13.21 17.88 2.72
C LYS A 25 -12.67 17.06 1.54
N LEU A 26 -12.45 15.78 1.78
CA LEU A 26 -11.98 14.84 0.75
C LEU A 26 -13.09 14.56 -0.28
N GLY A 27 -12.76 14.66 -1.56
CA GLY A 27 -13.63 14.33 -2.68
C GLY A 27 -13.35 12.92 -3.22
N LYS A 28 -14.32 12.35 -3.95
CA LYS A 28 -14.18 11.00 -4.54
C LYS A 28 -12.99 10.83 -5.49
N GLU A 29 -12.59 11.92 -6.14
CA GLU A 29 -11.46 11.96 -7.07
C GLU A 29 -10.11 12.10 -6.36
N ASP A 30 -10.09 12.50 -5.08
CA ASP A 30 -8.83 12.61 -4.35
C ASP A 30 -8.19 11.24 -4.18
N VAL A 31 -6.86 11.20 -4.00
CA VAL A 31 -6.12 9.96 -3.78
C VAL A 31 -5.29 10.11 -2.52
N ILE A 32 -5.43 9.17 -1.60
CA ILE A 32 -4.55 9.05 -0.44
C ILE A 32 -3.55 7.94 -0.75
N ILE A 33 -2.27 8.28 -0.80
CA ILE A 33 -1.16 7.37 -1.05
C ILE A 33 -0.51 7.04 0.29
N LEU A 34 -0.45 5.75 0.63
CA LEU A 34 0.13 5.24 1.88
C LEU A 34 1.43 4.50 1.54
N LEU A 35 2.59 5.07 1.88
CA LEU A 35 3.93 4.66 1.41
C LEU A 35 4.55 3.46 2.15
N GLY A 36 3.75 2.60 2.79
CA GLY A 36 4.25 1.44 3.53
C GLY A 36 3.64 1.30 4.91
N ASP A 37 3.78 0.10 5.46
CA ASP A 37 3.36 -0.32 6.80
C ASP A 37 1.95 0.16 7.12
N VAL A 38 1.02 -0.14 6.21
CA VAL A 38 -0.36 0.35 6.33
C VAL A 38 -1.08 -0.33 7.50
N GLY A 39 -0.74 -1.59 7.77
CA GLY A 39 -1.32 -2.39 8.86
C GLY A 39 -2.69 -2.99 8.55
N LEU A 40 -2.95 -3.30 7.27
CA LEU A 40 -4.22 -3.92 6.83
C LEU A 40 -4.12 -5.44 6.60
N ASN A 41 -2.90 -5.98 6.59
CA ASN A 41 -2.63 -7.41 6.36
C ASN A 41 -1.54 -7.89 7.35
N TYR A 42 -1.67 -7.58 8.64
CA TYR A 42 -0.62 -7.87 9.63
C TYR A 42 -1.15 -8.55 10.88
N PHE A 43 -2.30 -8.11 11.38
CA PHE A 43 -2.78 -8.50 12.71
C PHE A 43 -3.68 -9.74 12.69
N GLY A 44 -4.07 -10.22 11.51
CA GLY A 44 -5.02 -11.32 11.34
C GLY A 44 -6.45 -10.84 11.10
N ALA A 45 -7.31 -11.79 10.73
CA ALA A 45 -8.59 -11.52 10.06
C ALA A 45 -9.48 -10.46 10.73
N ASP A 46 -9.67 -10.50 12.05
CA ASP A 46 -10.61 -9.59 12.71
C ASP A 46 -10.12 -8.14 12.77
N LYS A 47 -8.89 -7.91 13.24
CA LYS A 47 -8.33 -6.55 13.37
C LYS A 47 -8.05 -5.94 11.99
N ASP A 48 -7.54 -6.73 11.05
CA ASP A 48 -7.33 -6.29 9.67
C ASP A 48 -8.65 -5.88 9.02
N ARG A 49 -9.73 -6.67 9.20
CA ARG A 49 -11.07 -6.34 8.70
C ARG A 49 -11.64 -5.06 9.31
N GLU A 50 -11.49 -4.84 10.61
CA GLU A 50 -11.93 -3.60 11.26
C GLU A 50 -11.20 -2.37 10.70
N ASN A 51 -9.89 -2.50 10.47
CA ASN A 51 -9.07 -1.44 9.90
C ASN A 51 -9.40 -1.15 8.44
N LYS A 52 -9.68 -2.20 7.64
CA LYS A 52 -10.20 -2.05 6.28
C LYS A 52 -11.54 -1.32 6.27
N LYS A 53 -12.46 -1.65 7.18
CA LYS A 53 -13.75 -0.92 7.30
C LYS A 53 -13.57 0.57 7.61
N LYS A 54 -12.61 0.93 8.48
CA LYS A 54 -12.31 2.35 8.79
C LYS A 54 -11.89 3.12 7.54
N LEU A 55 -11.00 2.55 6.73
CA LEU A 55 -10.56 3.20 5.49
C LEU A 55 -11.65 3.16 4.41
N ALA A 56 -12.41 2.06 4.32
CA ALA A 56 -13.46 1.92 3.31
C ALA A 56 -14.58 2.97 3.44
N ASP A 57 -14.78 3.54 4.63
CA ASP A 57 -15.75 4.62 4.89
C ASP A 57 -15.38 5.96 4.22
N PHE A 58 -14.14 6.13 3.77
CA PHE A 58 -13.72 7.36 3.09
C PHE A 58 -14.30 7.44 1.67
N PRO A 59 -14.66 8.65 1.19
CA PRO A 59 -15.29 8.82 -0.11
C PRO A 59 -14.32 8.61 -1.29
N ASN A 60 -13.03 8.76 -1.04
CA ASN A 60 -11.94 8.59 -1.99
C ASN A 60 -11.38 7.16 -1.95
N TYR A 61 -10.42 6.88 -2.83
CA TYR A 61 -9.68 5.63 -2.78
C TYR A 61 -8.25 5.83 -2.23
N PHE A 62 -7.68 4.75 -1.71
CA PHE A 62 -6.33 4.65 -1.20
C PHE A 62 -5.45 3.88 -2.19
N LEU A 63 -4.23 4.37 -2.41
CA LEU A 63 -3.17 3.60 -3.05
C LEU A 63 -2.10 3.28 -2.01
N CYS A 64 -2.08 2.04 -1.56
CA CYS A 64 -1.18 1.52 -0.56
C CYS A 64 0.04 0.92 -1.25
N ILE A 65 1.22 1.34 -0.83
CA ILE A 65 2.50 0.68 -1.12
C ILE A 65 2.80 -0.24 0.05
N HIS A 66 3.39 -1.40 -0.23
CA HIS A 66 3.73 -2.34 0.81
C HIS A 66 4.91 -1.87 1.66
N GLY A 67 4.88 -2.11 2.96
CA GLY A 67 6.04 -2.01 3.83
C GLY A 67 6.63 -3.38 4.21
N ASN A 68 7.43 -3.41 5.27
CA ASN A 68 8.06 -4.63 5.80
C ASN A 68 7.38 -5.18 7.06
N HIS A 69 6.22 -4.63 7.43
CA HIS A 69 5.32 -5.11 8.47
C HIS A 69 3.91 -5.41 7.91
N GLU A 70 3.84 -6.15 6.81
CA GLU A 70 2.57 -6.60 6.22
C GLU A 70 2.75 -7.81 5.29
N GLU A 71 1.76 -8.69 5.27
CA GLU A 71 1.63 -9.77 4.30
C GLU A 71 1.32 -9.21 2.91
N ARG A 72 1.93 -9.81 1.88
CA ARG A 72 1.66 -9.40 0.52
C ARG A 72 0.24 -9.83 0.09
N PRO A 73 -0.53 -8.96 -0.59
CA PRO A 73 -1.89 -9.26 -1.03
C PRO A 73 -2.00 -10.50 -1.92
N TYR A 74 -0.96 -10.81 -2.70
CA TYR A 74 -0.98 -11.97 -3.59
C TYR A 74 -0.93 -13.32 -2.86
N HIS A 75 -0.65 -13.33 -1.55
CA HIS A 75 -0.80 -14.51 -0.68
C HIS A 75 -2.19 -14.65 -0.06
N ILE A 76 -3.00 -13.58 -0.11
CA ILE A 76 -4.32 -13.54 0.52
C ILE A 76 -5.41 -13.84 -0.53
N GLN A 77 -6.10 -14.97 -0.36
CA GLN A 77 -7.05 -15.50 -1.37
C GLN A 77 -8.24 -14.59 -1.69
N THR A 78 -8.57 -13.63 -0.83
CA THR A 78 -9.68 -12.69 -1.04
C THR A 78 -9.33 -11.56 -2.02
N TYR A 79 -8.03 -11.30 -2.24
CA TYR A 79 -7.59 -10.28 -3.16
C TYR A 79 -7.79 -10.67 -4.62
N ARG A 80 -8.10 -9.67 -5.44
CA ARG A 80 -8.23 -9.72 -6.89
C ARG A 80 -7.36 -8.63 -7.49
N THR A 81 -7.10 -8.70 -8.79
CA THR A 81 -6.39 -7.64 -9.51
C THR A 81 -7.33 -6.81 -10.37
N GLN A 82 -6.98 -5.55 -10.56
CA GLN A 82 -7.61 -4.66 -11.55
C GLN A 82 -6.60 -3.63 -12.06
N ILE A 83 -6.89 -2.99 -13.17
CA ILE A 83 -6.10 -1.85 -13.65
C ILE A 83 -6.61 -0.57 -13.01
N ARG A 84 -5.71 0.19 -12.38
CA ARG A 84 -5.99 1.53 -11.86
C ARG A 84 -4.83 2.46 -12.22
N ARG A 85 -5.15 3.65 -12.75
CA ARG A 85 -4.15 4.65 -13.14
C ARG A 85 -3.02 4.10 -14.02
N GLY A 86 -3.35 3.15 -14.91
CA GLY A 86 -2.39 2.58 -15.86
C GLY A 86 -1.51 1.44 -15.32
N GLY A 87 -1.59 1.11 -14.03
CA GLY A 87 -0.88 -0.03 -13.43
C GLY A 87 -1.84 -1.06 -12.83
N GLU A 88 -1.38 -2.29 -12.65
CA GLU A 88 -2.13 -3.32 -11.93
C GLU A 88 -2.13 -3.05 -10.42
N VAL A 89 -3.26 -3.24 -9.74
CA VAL A 89 -3.39 -3.14 -8.29
C VAL A 89 -4.11 -4.37 -7.73
N TYR A 90 -3.80 -4.72 -6.49
CA TYR A 90 -4.54 -5.69 -5.70
C TYR A 90 -5.64 -5.00 -4.90
N TYR A 91 -6.84 -5.58 -4.85
CA TYR A 91 -7.95 -5.10 -4.02
C TYR A 91 -8.81 -6.26 -3.54
N GLU A 92 -9.55 -6.04 -2.46
CA GLU A 92 -10.62 -6.97 -2.04
C GLU A 92 -11.97 -6.43 -2.49
N PRO A 93 -12.87 -7.25 -3.08
CA PRO A 93 -14.19 -6.79 -3.50
C PRO A 93 -15.06 -6.18 -2.39
N GLU A 94 -14.83 -6.57 -1.12
CA GLU A 94 -15.51 -5.99 0.04
C GLU A 94 -15.03 -4.54 0.33
N TYR A 95 -13.81 -4.19 -0.09
CA TYR A 95 -13.16 -2.90 0.17
C TYR A 95 -12.59 -2.30 -1.13
N PRO A 96 -13.45 -1.99 -2.13
CA PRO A 96 -13.01 -1.67 -3.49
C PRO A 96 -12.22 -0.35 -3.61
N ASN A 97 -12.27 0.51 -2.58
CA ASN A 97 -11.52 1.75 -2.52
C ASN A 97 -10.15 1.60 -1.82
N ILE A 98 -9.77 0.42 -1.36
CA ILE A 98 -8.44 0.14 -0.80
C ILE A 98 -7.64 -0.65 -1.83
N LEU A 99 -6.66 -0.01 -2.45
CA LEU A 99 -5.88 -0.59 -3.53
C LEU A 99 -4.43 -0.73 -3.09
N PHE A 100 -3.86 -1.91 -3.17
CA PHE A 100 -2.43 -2.12 -3.00
C PHE A 100 -1.73 -2.10 -4.36
N ALA A 101 -0.73 -1.24 -4.51
CA ALA A 101 0.07 -1.15 -5.71
C ALA A 101 0.89 -2.43 -5.89
N LYS A 102 0.95 -2.94 -7.11
CA LYS A 102 1.82 -4.05 -7.45
C LYS A 102 3.23 -3.53 -7.70
N ASP A 103 4.22 -4.17 -7.10
CA ASP A 103 5.61 -3.74 -7.23
C ASP A 103 6.09 -3.76 -8.69
N GLY A 104 6.83 -2.72 -9.06
CA GLY A 104 7.33 -2.48 -10.41
C GLY A 104 6.29 -1.94 -11.38
N GLU A 105 5.02 -1.79 -11.02
CA GLU A 105 4.03 -1.12 -11.88
C GLU A 105 4.21 0.40 -11.88
N ILE A 106 3.84 1.03 -13.01
CA ILE A 106 3.92 2.48 -13.20
C ILE A 106 2.50 3.05 -13.20
N TYR A 107 2.27 4.04 -12.36
CA TYR A 107 0.98 4.70 -12.19
C TYR A 107 1.03 6.14 -12.70
N ASP A 108 -0.07 6.59 -13.30
CA ASP A 108 -0.25 7.94 -13.83
C ASP A 108 -1.08 8.82 -12.88
N PHE A 109 -0.47 9.91 -12.42
CA PHE A 109 -1.05 10.93 -11.57
C PHE A 109 -1.11 12.26 -12.32
N ASP A 110 -2.03 12.34 -13.28
CA ASP A 110 -2.26 13.51 -14.15
C ASP A 110 -1.03 13.84 -15.00
N GLY A 111 -0.52 12.83 -15.72
CA GLY A 111 0.67 12.92 -16.56
C GLY A 111 1.98 12.79 -15.81
N LYS A 112 1.97 12.80 -14.46
CA LYS A 112 3.13 12.46 -13.64
C LYS A 112 3.15 10.96 -13.40
N LYS A 113 4.15 10.29 -13.96
CA LYS A 113 4.33 8.86 -13.78
C LYS A 113 5.13 8.59 -12.50
N ALA A 114 4.73 7.59 -11.73
CA ALA A 114 5.48 7.11 -10.58
C ALA A 114 5.51 5.58 -10.56
N ILE A 115 6.64 5.01 -10.18
CA ILE A 115 6.80 3.56 -10.02
C ILE A 115 6.52 3.19 -8.55
N ALA A 116 5.77 2.11 -8.34
CA ALA A 116 5.59 1.55 -7.01
C ALA A 116 6.67 0.51 -6.72
N ILE A 117 7.31 0.64 -5.57
CA ILE A 117 8.20 -0.38 -5.02
C ILE A 117 8.03 -0.35 -3.50
N GLY A 118 7.51 -1.44 -2.94
CA GLY A 118 7.29 -1.62 -1.53
C GLY A 118 8.22 -2.65 -0.90
N GLY A 119 8.27 -2.67 0.43
CA GLY A 119 9.15 -3.52 1.21
C GLY A 119 10.45 -2.84 1.61
N ALA A 120 10.98 -3.25 2.75
CA ALA A 120 12.21 -2.75 3.34
C ALA A 120 12.92 -3.88 4.10
N TYR A 121 14.16 -3.64 4.50
CA TYR A 121 14.91 -4.61 5.29
C TYR A 121 14.40 -4.67 6.74
N SER A 122 14.00 -5.86 7.18
CA SER A 122 13.50 -6.10 8.53
C SER A 122 14.62 -6.37 9.53
N GLN A 123 15.08 -5.33 10.21
CA GLN A 123 16.11 -5.45 11.25
C GLN A 123 15.64 -6.21 12.49
N ASP A 124 14.33 -6.23 12.73
CA ASP A 124 13.67 -6.80 13.90
C ASP A 124 13.18 -8.25 13.67
N LYS A 125 13.55 -8.88 12.55
CA LYS A 125 13.14 -10.25 12.20
C LYS A 125 13.36 -11.24 13.35
N GLU A 126 14.58 -11.28 13.90
CA GLU A 126 14.91 -12.23 14.96
C GLU A 126 14.05 -12.01 16.20
N TYR A 127 13.85 -10.74 16.58
CA TYR A 127 12.97 -10.36 17.69
C TYR A 127 11.53 -10.82 17.46
N ARG A 128 10.98 -10.64 16.25
CA ARG A 128 9.62 -11.07 15.93
C ARG A 128 9.45 -12.57 16.01
N LEU A 129 10.43 -13.34 15.51
CA LEU A 129 10.42 -14.80 15.57
C LEU A 129 10.45 -15.32 17.01
N ILE A 130 11.31 -14.77 17.89
CA ILE A 130 11.40 -15.22 19.29
C ILE A 130 10.20 -14.80 20.15
N THR A 131 9.52 -13.71 19.78
CA THR A 131 8.36 -13.19 20.52
C THR A 131 7.01 -13.64 19.96
N GLY A 132 7.01 -14.36 18.83
CA GLY A 132 5.79 -14.82 18.16
C GLY A 132 5.02 -13.72 17.44
N LEU A 133 5.66 -12.60 17.11
CA LEU A 133 5.07 -11.55 16.29
C LEU A 133 5.06 -11.96 14.81
N PRO A 134 4.07 -11.50 14.01
CA PRO A 134 4.02 -11.80 12.59
C PRO A 134 5.27 -11.32 11.83
N TRP A 135 5.84 -12.23 11.04
CA TRP A 135 6.94 -11.99 10.12
C TRP A 135 6.66 -12.73 8.81
N PHE A 136 6.78 -12.05 7.68
CA PHE A 136 6.48 -12.61 6.37
C PHE A 136 7.77 -12.76 5.55
N PRO A 137 8.04 -13.94 4.95
CA PRO A 137 9.29 -14.18 4.21
C PRO A 137 9.55 -13.22 3.04
N ASP A 138 8.48 -12.72 2.46
CA ASP A 138 8.41 -11.87 1.28
C ASP A 138 8.21 -10.38 1.60
N GLU A 139 8.22 -10.00 2.89
CA GLU A 139 8.13 -8.59 3.31
C GLU A 139 9.39 -7.78 2.92
N GLN A 140 10.50 -8.47 2.62
CA GLN A 140 11.72 -7.90 2.05
C GLN A 140 11.70 -7.91 0.52
N LEU A 141 12.28 -6.88 -0.09
CA LEU A 141 12.44 -6.81 -1.54
C LEU A 141 13.36 -7.93 -2.04
N ASP A 142 12.85 -8.76 -2.95
CA ASP A 142 13.66 -9.73 -3.68
C ASP A 142 14.46 -9.05 -4.81
N ASP A 143 15.54 -9.69 -5.26
CA ASP A 143 16.40 -9.11 -6.30
C ASP A 143 15.71 -9.03 -7.66
N LYS A 144 14.67 -9.84 -7.90
CA LYS A 144 13.91 -9.84 -9.16
C LYS A 144 13.08 -8.57 -9.29
N VAL A 145 12.40 -8.15 -8.23
CA VAL A 145 11.64 -6.90 -8.17
C VAL A 145 12.58 -5.72 -8.30
N LYS A 146 13.74 -5.73 -7.62
CA LYS A 146 14.77 -4.69 -7.78
C LYS A 146 15.20 -4.54 -9.24
N SER A 147 15.60 -5.64 -9.90
CA SER A 147 16.00 -5.59 -11.31
C SER A 147 14.87 -5.17 -12.24
N GLN A 148 13.62 -5.57 -11.97
CA GLN A 148 12.48 -5.12 -12.76
C GLN A 148 12.25 -3.61 -12.65
N VAL A 149 12.38 -3.07 -11.43
CA VAL A 149 12.24 -1.63 -11.17
C VAL A 149 13.36 -0.85 -11.84
N GLU A 150 14.60 -1.29 -11.70
CA GLU A 150 15.77 -0.67 -12.36
C GLU A 150 15.59 -0.61 -13.89
N ASN A 151 15.22 -1.73 -14.51
CA ASN A 151 15.01 -1.80 -15.96
C ASN A 151 13.86 -0.90 -16.43
N LYS A 152 12.72 -0.91 -15.73
CA LYS A 152 11.55 -0.10 -16.08
C LYS A 152 11.81 1.41 -15.92
N SER A 153 12.61 1.80 -14.93
CA SER A 153 13.02 3.20 -14.74
C SER A 153 13.96 3.67 -15.84
N ALA A 154 14.93 2.83 -16.23
CA ALA A 154 15.90 3.13 -17.29
C ALA A 154 15.23 3.29 -18.68
N ASP A 155 14.30 2.41 -19.03
CA ASP A 155 13.61 2.42 -20.33
C ASP A 155 12.71 3.67 -20.55
N ARG A 156 12.40 4.43 -19.50
CA ARG A 156 11.43 5.53 -19.55
C ARG A 156 11.99 6.90 -19.13
N GLY A 157 13.30 7.03 -18.95
CA GLY A 157 13.94 8.30 -18.61
C GLY A 157 13.46 8.87 -17.26
N MET A 158 13.13 8.00 -16.31
CA MET A 158 12.84 8.39 -14.94
C MET A 158 14.17 8.53 -14.21
N ASP A 159 14.80 9.70 -14.36
CA ASP A 159 16.05 10.02 -13.67
C ASP A 159 15.80 10.13 -12.15
N GLY A 160 16.61 9.43 -11.37
CA GLY A 160 16.56 9.39 -9.91
C GLY A 160 17.17 10.60 -9.22
#